data_AF-A0A142FLS4-F1
#
_entry.id   AF-A0A142FLS4-F1
#
_cell.length_a   1.000
_cell.length_b   1.000
_cell.length_c   1.000
_cell.angle_alpha   90.00
_cell.angle_beta   90.00
_cell.angle_gamma   90.00
#
_symmetry.space_group_name_H-M   'P 1'
#
loop_
_entity.id
_entity.type
_entity.pdbx_description
1 polymer ?
#
loop_
_entity_poly.entity_id
_entity_poly.type
_entity_poly.pdbx_seq_one_letter_code
_entity_poly.pdbx_strand_id
1 'polypeptide(L)'
;MSTRTDYLAQADSERQNVVSKFEMEVGLETAYLNELVNSHDLDALIVEARAANPDFQQTRLSLQILRAQYRATQADQLPDVEAGFVANNTDGLDTAYTGTVSISWELDLWSKISDEASAAASDVAEQLALYQAARDTLAAEVMQGWLKLVNLNRSVAIEKQRAELLEKNEQWILQRYRSGLGDLEDLDSAQSSAASARATLIAVQESLQQQQRALNLLLGRSQASTVISADYPQVLLPLSDLAEQTLQRRPDLKAAYMAIRANDFRTSVAYKDMLPSINLETALSETGTSPSDALLRNPVWSLLGQLPRCALDRRIDGNASRFESQSSDY
;
A
#
# COMPACT_ATOMS: atom_id res chain seq x y z
N MET A 1 45.68 18.66 -8.80
CA MET A 1 44.44 18.70 -9.61
C MET A 1 43.52 17.63 -9.03
N SER A 2 42.53 18.03 -8.24
CA SER A 2 41.57 17.10 -7.64
C SER A 2 40.68 16.55 -8.76
N THR A 3 40.74 15.25 -9.02
CA THR A 3 39.84 14.56 -9.93
C THR A 3 38.44 14.64 -9.32
N ARG A 4 37.61 15.53 -9.85
CA ARG A 4 36.19 15.63 -9.49
C ARG A 4 35.57 14.28 -9.81
N THR A 5 35.09 13.57 -8.79
CA THR A 5 34.41 12.29 -8.94
C THR A 5 33.24 12.47 -9.91
N ASP A 6 33.20 11.67 -10.97
CA ASP A 6 32.09 11.66 -11.91
C ASP A 6 30.93 10.90 -11.27
N TYR A 7 30.11 11.64 -10.52
CA TYR A 7 28.97 11.08 -9.79
C TYR A 7 27.94 10.43 -10.72
N LEU A 8 27.87 10.84 -12.00
CA LEU A 8 26.98 10.20 -12.98
C LEU A 8 27.51 8.82 -13.35
N ALA A 9 28.80 8.70 -13.67
CA ALA A 9 29.42 7.41 -13.98
C ALA A 9 29.39 6.45 -12.77
N GLN A 10 29.54 6.97 -11.55
CA GLN A 10 29.42 6.16 -10.33
C GLN A 10 27.97 5.70 -10.11
N ALA A 11 26.99 6.59 -10.25
CA ALA A 11 25.56 6.25 -10.13
C ALA A 11 25.13 5.23 -11.19
N ASP A 12 25.62 5.33 -12.42
CA ASP A 12 25.34 4.36 -13.50
C ASP A 12 25.94 2.98 -13.22
N SER A 13 27.17 2.93 -12.69
CA SER A 13 27.82 1.69 -12.27
C SER A 13 27.09 1.03 -11.09
N GLU A 14 26.72 1.82 -10.07
CA GLU A 14 25.94 1.33 -8.93
C GLU A 14 24.56 0.83 -9.39
N ARG A 15 23.91 1.54 -10.32
CA ARG A 15 22.64 1.14 -10.94
C ARG A 15 22.74 -0.18 -11.69
N GLN A 16 23.74 -0.37 -12.56
CA GLN A 16 23.94 -1.62 -13.29
C GLN A 16 24.25 -2.80 -12.35
N ASN A 17 25.00 -2.55 -11.28
CA ASN A 17 25.29 -3.56 -10.25
C ASN A 17 24.04 -3.94 -9.43
N VAL A 18 23.11 -3.01 -9.18
CA VAL A 18 21.83 -3.33 -8.54
C VAL A 18 20.90 -4.04 -9.52
N VAL A 19 20.79 -3.59 -10.77
CA VAL A 19 19.92 -4.19 -11.80
C VAL A 19 20.28 -5.66 -12.05
N SER A 20 21.57 -5.97 -12.22
CA SER A 20 22.04 -7.35 -12.45
C SER A 20 21.76 -8.28 -11.26
N LYS A 21 21.72 -7.75 -10.04
CA LYS A 21 21.32 -8.50 -8.84
C LYS A 21 19.80 -8.66 -8.68
N PHE A 22 18.99 -7.99 -9.50
CA PHE A 22 17.52 -7.98 -9.42
C PHE A 22 16.82 -8.58 -10.65
N GLU A 23 17.54 -9.24 -11.57
CA GLU A 23 16.89 -10.01 -12.63
C GLU A 23 15.92 -11.02 -12.01
N MET A 24 14.63 -10.89 -12.32
CA MET A 24 13.57 -11.66 -11.69
C MET A 24 13.69 -13.14 -12.09
N GLU A 25 14.19 -13.99 -11.20
CA GLU A 25 14.11 -15.44 -11.37
C GLU A 25 12.63 -15.88 -11.37
N VAL A 26 12.15 -16.21 -12.56
CA VAL A 26 10.85 -16.84 -12.78
C VAL A 26 11.02 -18.34 -12.52
N GLY A 27 10.65 -18.84 -11.33
CA GLY A 27 10.40 -20.28 -11.19
C GLY A 27 10.75 -21.02 -9.89
N LEU A 28 11.15 -20.39 -8.79
CA LEU A 28 11.35 -21.15 -7.54
C LEU A 28 10.01 -21.41 -6.82
N GLU A 29 9.84 -22.58 -6.20
CA GLU A 29 8.68 -22.91 -5.36
C GLU A 29 8.41 -21.80 -4.32
N THR A 30 7.13 -21.43 -4.18
CA THR A 30 6.65 -20.43 -3.22
C THR A 30 5.82 -21.14 -2.18
N ALA A 31 6.37 -21.26 -0.96
CA ALA A 31 5.59 -21.68 0.18
C ALA A 31 4.71 -20.50 0.65
N TYR A 32 3.39 -20.69 0.66
CA TYR A 32 2.46 -19.72 1.22
C TYR A 32 2.27 -19.95 2.72
N LEU A 33 1.92 -18.89 3.47
CA LEU A 33 1.71 -18.99 4.92
C LEU A 33 0.67 -20.07 5.27
N ASN A 34 -0.41 -20.17 4.49
CA ASN A 34 -1.43 -21.18 4.73
C ASN A 34 -1.01 -22.62 4.37
N GLU A 35 0.12 -22.81 3.68
CA GLU A 35 0.69 -24.14 3.44
C GLU A 35 1.53 -24.64 4.63
N LEU A 36 1.92 -23.75 5.54
CA LEU A 36 2.65 -24.11 6.76
C LEU A 36 1.79 -24.94 7.73
N VAL A 37 0.47 -24.76 7.67
CA VAL A 37 -0.47 -25.24 8.69
C VAL A 37 -1.73 -25.78 8.02
N ASN A 38 -2.14 -27.00 8.35
CA ASN A 38 -3.37 -27.59 7.83
C ASN A 38 -4.61 -27.07 8.61
N SER A 39 -5.24 -25.98 8.16
CA SER A 39 -6.43 -25.43 8.82
C SER A 39 -7.37 -24.72 7.85
N HIS A 40 -8.53 -25.32 7.58
CA HIS A 40 -9.58 -24.70 6.76
C HIS A 40 -10.13 -23.42 7.40
N ASP A 41 -10.19 -23.37 8.73
CA ASP A 41 -10.64 -22.18 9.47
C ASP A 41 -9.68 -21.00 9.22
N LEU A 42 -8.37 -21.24 9.22
CA LEU A 42 -7.38 -20.19 8.94
C LEU A 42 -7.49 -19.69 7.51
N ASP A 43 -7.66 -20.59 6.53
CA ASP A 43 -7.86 -20.21 5.13
C ASP A 43 -9.09 -19.30 4.94
N ALA A 44 -10.21 -19.66 5.56
CA ALA A 44 -11.44 -18.88 5.50
C ALA A 44 -11.23 -17.47 6.09
N LEU A 45 -10.53 -17.37 7.22
CA LEU A 45 -10.22 -16.09 7.86
C LEU A 45 -9.28 -15.21 7.02
N ILE A 46 -8.29 -15.78 6.36
CA ILE A 46 -7.39 -15.02 5.46
C ILE A 46 -8.16 -14.49 4.25
N VAL A 47 -9.03 -15.31 3.65
CA VAL A 47 -9.87 -14.90 2.51
C VAL A 47 -10.80 -13.77 2.92
N GLU A 48 -11.44 -13.88 4.08
CA GLU A 48 -12.31 -12.84 4.62
C GLU A 48 -11.55 -11.55 4.93
N ALA A 49 -10.42 -11.64 5.61
CA ALA A 49 -9.58 -10.48 5.91
C ALA A 49 -9.19 -9.74 4.63
N ARG A 50 -8.75 -10.45 3.58
CA ARG A 50 -8.41 -9.84 2.29
C ARG A 50 -9.61 -9.14 1.63
N ALA A 51 -10.82 -9.62 1.85
CA ALA A 51 -12.03 -9.02 1.31
C ALA A 51 -12.51 -7.80 2.10
N ALA A 52 -12.36 -7.81 3.43
CA ALA A 52 -13.04 -6.86 4.32
C ALA A 52 -12.11 -5.93 5.13
N ASN A 53 -10.81 -6.22 5.23
CA ASN A 53 -9.87 -5.42 6.02
C ASN A 53 -9.73 -3.98 5.45
N PRO A 54 -10.07 -2.92 6.22
CA PRO A 54 -10.03 -1.54 5.71
C PRO A 54 -8.66 -1.06 5.25
N ASP A 55 -7.58 -1.39 5.97
CA ASP A 55 -6.22 -0.94 5.64
C ASP A 55 -5.71 -1.57 4.34
N PHE A 56 -6.04 -2.84 4.12
CA PHE A 56 -5.77 -3.53 2.86
C PHE A 56 -6.60 -2.97 1.70
N GLN A 57 -7.88 -2.63 1.95
CA GLN A 57 -8.71 -1.93 0.95
C GLN A 57 -8.14 -0.56 0.60
N GLN A 58 -7.61 0.19 1.57
CA GLN A 58 -6.94 1.47 1.33
C GLN A 58 -5.74 1.29 0.41
N THR A 59 -4.89 0.29 0.67
CA THR A 59 -3.71 0.02 -0.16
C THR A 59 -4.09 -0.36 -1.59
N ARG A 60 -5.18 -1.14 -1.76
CA ARG A 60 -5.75 -1.46 -3.08
C ARG A 60 -6.24 -0.21 -3.80
N LEU A 61 -6.93 0.71 -3.10
CA LEU A 61 -7.43 1.96 -3.68
C LEU A 61 -6.28 2.87 -4.11
N SER A 62 -5.22 2.99 -3.30
CA SER A 62 -4.01 3.74 -3.67
C SER A 62 -3.40 3.22 -4.98
N LEU A 63 -3.34 1.90 -5.17
CA LEU A 63 -2.90 1.31 -6.44
C LEU A 63 -3.83 1.67 -7.63
N GLN A 64 -5.15 1.70 -7.40
CA GLN A 64 -6.11 2.11 -8.44
C GLN A 64 -5.96 3.58 -8.82
N ILE A 65 -5.76 4.45 -7.83
CA ILE A 65 -5.49 5.89 -8.02
C ILE A 65 -4.22 6.07 -8.85
N LEU A 66 -3.11 5.42 -8.48
CA LEU A 66 -1.86 5.52 -9.23
C LEU A 66 -1.98 4.99 -10.66
N ARG A 67 -2.73 3.90 -10.88
CA ARG A 67 -3.01 3.41 -12.25
C ARG A 67 -3.82 4.41 -13.07
N ALA A 68 -4.76 5.13 -12.45
CA ALA A 68 -5.52 6.17 -13.13
C ALA A 68 -4.64 7.38 -13.45
N GLN A 69 -3.77 7.78 -12.51
CA GLN A 69 -2.78 8.85 -12.72
C GLN A 69 -1.80 8.49 -13.84
N TYR A 70 -1.26 7.27 -13.85
CA TYR A 70 -0.41 6.80 -14.94
C TYR A 70 -1.10 6.86 -16.30
N ARG A 71 -2.39 6.50 -16.40
CA ARG A 71 -3.13 6.64 -17.65
C ARG A 71 -3.31 8.10 -18.08
N ALA A 72 -3.51 9.01 -17.13
CA ALA A 72 -3.57 10.44 -17.43
C ALA A 72 -2.23 10.94 -17.96
N THR A 73 -1.12 10.64 -17.27
CA THR A 73 0.24 10.99 -17.72
C THR A 73 0.60 10.35 -19.07
N GLN A 74 0.13 9.13 -19.33
CA GLN A 74 0.33 8.49 -20.63
C GLN A 74 -0.50 9.19 -21.74
N ALA A 75 -1.66 9.75 -21.41
CA ALA A 75 -2.49 10.47 -22.38
C ALA A 75 -1.81 11.76 -22.87
N ASP A 76 -0.92 12.35 -22.09
CA ASP A 76 -0.13 13.53 -22.49
C ASP A 76 0.79 13.25 -23.71
N GLN A 77 1.05 11.98 -24.03
CA GLN A 77 1.78 11.59 -25.25
C GLN A 77 0.92 11.69 -26.53
N LEU A 78 -0.40 11.77 -26.38
CA LEU A 78 -1.35 11.80 -27.47
C LEU A 78 -1.79 13.24 -27.74
N PRO A 79 -2.24 13.55 -28.97
CA PRO A 79 -2.90 14.83 -29.23
C PRO A 79 -4.18 14.98 -28.41
N ASP A 80 -4.32 16.11 -27.73
CA ASP A 80 -5.55 16.52 -27.06
C ASP A 80 -6.47 17.20 -28.08
N VAL A 81 -7.78 16.91 -28.01
CA VAL A 81 -8.80 17.46 -28.90
C VAL A 81 -9.91 18.07 -28.07
N GLU A 82 -10.09 19.38 -28.19
CA GLU A 82 -11.13 20.12 -27.50
C GLU A 82 -12.15 20.67 -28.51
N ALA A 83 -13.43 20.61 -28.14
CA ALA A 83 -14.50 21.25 -28.90
C ALA A 83 -15.26 22.19 -27.97
N GLY A 84 -15.38 23.45 -28.37
CA GLY A 84 -15.99 24.51 -27.60
C GLY A 84 -17.11 25.20 -28.37
N PHE A 85 -18.10 25.70 -27.62
CA PHE A 85 -19.10 26.62 -28.14
C PHE A 85 -19.32 27.72 -27.12
N VAL A 86 -19.10 28.97 -27.54
CA VAL A 86 -19.16 30.14 -26.68
C VAL A 86 -20.15 31.13 -27.25
N ALA A 87 -21.05 31.65 -26.41
CA ALA A 87 -21.92 32.78 -26.75
C ALA A 87 -21.45 34.00 -25.95
N ASN A 88 -21.04 35.04 -26.65
CA ASN A 88 -20.60 36.30 -26.06
C ASN A 88 -21.65 37.38 -26.33
N ASN A 89 -22.28 37.87 -25.26
CA ASN A 89 -23.22 38.98 -25.33
C ASN A 89 -22.57 40.20 -24.68
N THR A 90 -22.38 41.26 -25.47
CA THR A 90 -21.76 42.51 -25.01
C THR A 90 -22.76 43.64 -25.18
N ASP A 91 -23.01 44.41 -24.13
CA ASP A 91 -23.99 45.49 -24.16
C ASP A 91 -23.72 46.48 -25.30
N GLY A 92 -24.74 46.71 -26.13
CA GLY A 92 -24.65 47.58 -27.31
C GLY A 92 -24.09 46.91 -28.58
N LEU A 93 -23.82 45.60 -28.55
CA LEU A 93 -23.41 44.79 -29.71
C LEU A 93 -24.35 43.59 -29.90
N ASP A 94 -24.41 43.07 -31.13
CA ASP A 94 -25.09 41.81 -31.42
C ASP A 94 -24.39 40.65 -30.70
N THR A 95 -25.17 39.65 -30.24
CA THR A 95 -24.61 38.45 -29.62
C THR A 95 -23.79 37.68 -30.65
N ALA A 96 -22.54 37.39 -30.30
CA ALA A 96 -21.64 36.57 -31.11
C ALA A 96 -21.61 35.14 -30.61
N TYR A 97 -21.74 34.18 -31.52
CA TYR A 97 -21.60 32.75 -31.25
C TYR A 97 -20.34 32.25 -31.90
N THR A 98 -19.50 31.53 -31.17
CA THR A 98 -18.24 30.97 -31.67
C THR A 98 -18.20 29.48 -31.41
N GLY A 99 -18.12 28.69 -32.47
CA GLY A 99 -17.77 27.28 -32.41
C GLY A 99 -16.28 27.10 -32.68
N THR A 100 -15.63 26.23 -31.90
CA THR A 100 -14.21 25.94 -32.04
C THR A 100 -13.95 24.45 -31.89
N VAL A 101 -13.05 23.91 -32.69
CA VAL A 101 -12.40 22.62 -32.45
C VAL A 101 -10.89 22.86 -32.51
N SER A 102 -10.19 22.54 -31.43
CA SER A 102 -8.73 22.66 -31.34
C SER A 102 -8.08 21.31 -31.10
N ILE A 103 -6.91 21.11 -31.68
CA ILE A 103 -6.03 19.98 -31.42
C ILE A 103 -4.69 20.54 -30.95
N SER A 104 -4.23 20.09 -29.78
CA SER A 104 -2.94 20.47 -29.23
C SER A 104 -2.07 19.22 -29.00
N TRP A 105 -0.78 19.33 -29.31
CA TRP A 105 0.15 18.21 -29.12
C TRP A 105 1.58 18.72 -28.94
N GLU A 106 2.26 18.23 -27.90
CA GLU A 106 3.70 18.45 -27.71
C GLU A 106 4.47 17.28 -28.36
N LEU A 107 5.37 17.60 -29.31
CA LEU A 107 6.23 16.59 -29.89
C LEU A 107 7.32 16.18 -28.89
N ASP A 108 7.37 14.89 -28.57
CA ASP A 108 8.30 14.34 -27.60
C ASP A 108 9.70 14.02 -28.18
N LEU A 109 10.37 15.02 -28.77
CA LEU A 109 11.69 14.86 -29.43
C LEU A 109 12.78 14.39 -28.45
N TRP A 110 12.70 14.86 -27.21
CA TRP A 110 13.69 14.59 -26.17
C TRP A 110 13.28 13.42 -25.26
N SER A 111 12.14 12.78 -25.52
CA SER A 111 11.55 11.76 -24.63
C SER A 111 11.29 12.30 -23.21
N LYS A 112 10.89 13.57 -23.08
CA LYS A 112 10.50 14.20 -21.81
C LYS A 112 9.18 13.62 -21.31
N ILE A 113 8.16 13.59 -22.16
CA ILE A 113 6.82 13.08 -21.84
C ILE A 113 6.86 11.55 -21.67
N SER A 114 7.69 10.87 -22.47
CA SER A 114 7.96 9.44 -22.34
C SER A 114 8.62 9.08 -20.99
N ASP A 115 9.58 9.89 -20.52
CA ASP A 115 10.20 9.69 -19.21
C ASP A 115 9.23 9.99 -18.07
N GLU A 116 8.37 11.01 -18.21
CA GLU A 116 7.33 11.31 -17.22
C GLU A 116 6.34 10.14 -17.07
N ALA A 117 5.91 9.56 -18.18
CA ALA A 117 5.10 8.34 -18.17
C ALA A 117 5.88 7.14 -17.59
N SER A 118 7.18 7.04 -17.81
CA SER A 118 8.02 5.98 -17.25
C SER A 118 8.22 6.12 -15.73
N ALA A 119 8.28 7.35 -15.23
CA ALA A 119 8.26 7.66 -13.80
C ALA A 119 6.93 7.21 -13.19
N ALA A 120 5.80 7.61 -13.77
CA ALA A 120 4.48 7.22 -13.31
C ALA A 120 4.24 5.70 -13.38
N ALA A 121 4.78 5.02 -14.40
CA ALA A 121 4.75 3.55 -14.49
C ALA A 121 5.55 2.90 -13.34
N SER A 122 6.69 3.49 -12.98
CA SER A 122 7.52 3.03 -11.86
C SER A 122 6.81 3.24 -10.51
N ASP A 123 6.08 4.35 -10.33
CA ASP A 123 5.24 4.57 -9.13
C ASP A 123 4.14 3.50 -9.01
N VAL A 124 3.50 3.11 -10.12
CA VAL A 124 2.52 2.01 -10.14
C VAL A 124 3.18 0.69 -9.73
N ALA A 125 4.41 0.42 -10.21
CA ALA A 125 5.16 -0.77 -9.88
C ALA A 125 5.59 -0.80 -8.40
N GLU A 126 5.99 0.33 -7.84
CA GLU A 126 6.25 0.51 -6.40
C GLU A 126 5.01 0.17 -5.59
N GLN A 127 3.87 0.81 -5.91
CA GLN A 127 2.63 0.58 -5.18
C GLN A 127 2.11 -0.86 -5.32
N LEU A 128 2.37 -1.50 -6.45
CA LEU A 128 2.04 -2.93 -6.63
C LEU A 128 2.85 -3.82 -5.67
N ALA A 129 4.14 -3.51 -5.47
CA ALA A 129 4.98 -4.22 -4.52
C ALA A 129 4.55 -3.96 -3.06
N LEU A 130 4.18 -2.72 -2.72
CA LEU A 130 3.59 -2.38 -1.41
C LEU A 130 2.24 -3.08 -1.19
N TYR A 131 1.40 -3.21 -2.22
CA TYR A 131 0.17 -3.97 -2.16
C TYR A 131 0.42 -5.45 -1.87
N GLN A 132 1.46 -6.03 -2.48
CA GLN A 132 1.87 -7.40 -2.18
C GLN A 132 2.38 -7.52 -0.73
N ALA A 133 3.21 -6.59 -0.25
CA ALA A 133 3.65 -6.56 1.15
C ALA A 133 2.45 -6.51 2.11
N ALA A 134 1.50 -5.61 1.89
CA ALA A 134 0.30 -5.49 2.72
C ALA A 134 -0.53 -6.78 2.73
N ARG A 135 -0.67 -7.46 1.59
CA ARG A 135 -1.37 -8.75 1.49
C ARG A 135 -0.70 -9.83 2.34
N ASP A 136 0.62 -9.88 2.29
CA ASP A 136 1.41 -10.92 2.95
C ASP A 136 1.49 -10.64 4.47
N THR A 137 1.65 -9.37 4.87
CA THR A 137 1.57 -8.91 6.27
C THR A 137 0.19 -9.20 6.87
N LEU A 138 -0.90 -8.87 6.18
CA LEU A 138 -2.26 -9.15 6.66
C LEU A 138 -2.47 -10.65 6.92
N ALA A 139 -1.99 -11.51 6.01
CA ALA A 139 -2.07 -12.96 6.20
C ALA A 139 -1.27 -13.43 7.43
N ALA A 140 -0.09 -12.85 7.67
CA ALA A 140 0.72 -13.16 8.85
C ALA A 140 0.05 -12.70 10.16
N GLU A 141 -0.51 -11.49 10.19
CA GLU A 141 -1.23 -10.94 11.34
C GLU A 141 -2.47 -11.77 11.68
N VAL A 142 -3.24 -12.18 10.67
CA VAL A 142 -4.40 -13.07 10.84
C VAL A 142 -3.96 -14.42 11.42
N MET A 143 -2.89 -15.03 10.89
CA MET A 143 -2.36 -16.30 11.41
C MET A 143 -1.89 -16.17 12.86
N GLN A 144 -1.11 -15.13 13.19
CA GLN A 144 -0.64 -14.89 14.56
C GLN A 144 -1.81 -14.68 15.51
N GLY A 145 -2.80 -13.88 15.09
CA GLY A 145 -4.01 -13.63 15.87
C GLY A 145 -4.84 -14.89 16.11
N TRP A 146 -4.97 -15.72 15.08
CA TRP A 146 -5.64 -17.02 15.14
C TRP A 146 -4.91 -17.99 16.08
N LEU A 147 -3.60 -18.17 15.94
CA LEU A 147 -2.79 -19.03 16.84
C LEU A 147 -2.86 -18.57 18.29
N LYS A 148 -2.86 -17.25 18.53
CA LYS A 148 -3.01 -16.68 19.87
C LYS A 148 -4.39 -16.97 20.47
N LEU A 149 -5.45 -16.98 19.67
CA LEU A 149 -6.77 -17.41 20.11
C LEU A 149 -6.83 -18.90 20.46
N VAL A 150 -6.22 -19.77 19.64
CA VAL A 150 -6.10 -21.20 19.95
C VAL A 150 -5.41 -21.40 21.30
N ASN A 151 -4.27 -20.72 21.53
CA ASN A 151 -3.56 -20.76 22.80
C ASN A 151 -4.39 -20.26 23.99
N LEU A 152 -5.10 -19.14 23.84
CA LEU A 152 -5.93 -18.57 24.90
C LEU A 152 -7.14 -19.45 25.23
N ASN A 153 -7.80 -20.04 24.22
CA ASN A 153 -8.88 -21.00 24.44
C ASN A 153 -8.40 -22.20 25.26
N ARG A 154 -7.23 -22.75 24.91
CA ARG A 154 -6.63 -23.86 25.67
C ARG A 154 -6.23 -23.44 27.08
N SER A 155 -5.70 -22.23 27.23
CA SER A 155 -5.34 -21.65 28.54
C SER A 155 -6.56 -21.48 29.43
N VAL A 156 -7.69 -21.00 28.89
CA VAL A 156 -8.97 -20.94 29.63
C VAL A 156 -9.40 -22.32 30.10
N ALA A 157 -9.30 -23.35 29.24
CA ALA A 157 -9.67 -24.71 29.61
C ALA A 157 -8.81 -25.25 30.77
N ILE A 158 -7.49 -25.00 30.73
CA ILE A 158 -6.54 -25.42 31.78
C ILE A 158 -6.78 -24.66 33.08
N GLU A 159 -6.87 -23.33 33.04
CA GLU A 159 -7.10 -22.52 34.25
C GLU A 159 -8.47 -22.78 34.86
N LYS A 160 -9.47 -23.14 34.06
CA LYS A 160 -10.77 -23.58 34.56
C LYS A 160 -10.65 -24.87 35.36
N GLN A 161 -9.95 -25.88 34.82
CA GLN A 161 -9.69 -27.13 35.55
C GLN A 161 -8.90 -26.89 36.83
N ARG A 162 -7.91 -25.99 36.79
CA ARG A 162 -7.10 -25.61 37.96
C ARG A 162 -7.93 -24.92 39.04
N ALA A 163 -8.79 -23.97 38.67
CA ALA A 163 -9.70 -23.30 39.60
C ALA A 163 -10.65 -24.31 40.25
N GLU A 164 -11.30 -25.17 39.46
CA GLU A 164 -12.20 -26.22 39.97
C GLU A 164 -11.49 -27.20 40.92
N LEU A 165 -10.23 -27.56 40.63
CA LEU A 165 -9.43 -28.44 41.48
C LEU A 165 -9.10 -27.78 42.83
N LEU A 166 -8.66 -26.52 42.81
CA LEU A 166 -8.27 -25.79 44.02
C LEU A 166 -9.47 -25.42 44.89
N GLU A 167 -10.62 -25.12 44.30
CA GLU A 167 -11.89 -24.94 45.02
C GLU A 167 -12.34 -26.23 45.71
N LYS A 168 -12.21 -27.38 45.05
CA LYS A 168 -12.45 -28.66 45.71
C LYS A 168 -11.47 -28.86 46.86
N ASN A 169 -10.17 -28.64 46.66
CA ASN A 169 -9.19 -28.80 47.74
C ASN A 169 -9.48 -27.90 48.96
N GLU A 170 -9.87 -26.64 48.72
CA GLU A 170 -10.34 -25.71 49.76
C GLU A 170 -11.52 -26.30 50.55
N GLN A 171 -12.53 -26.86 49.88
CA GLN A 171 -13.68 -27.48 50.53
C GLN A 171 -13.28 -28.68 51.40
N TRP A 172 -12.35 -29.51 50.93
CA TRP A 172 -11.86 -30.66 51.69
C TRP A 172 -11.08 -30.25 52.95
N ILE A 173 -10.22 -29.24 52.84
CA ILE A 173 -9.47 -28.69 53.97
C ILE A 173 -10.42 -28.03 54.98
N LEU A 174 -11.44 -27.31 54.51
CA LEU A 174 -12.47 -26.74 55.37
C LEU A 174 -13.22 -27.80 56.18
N GLN A 175 -13.57 -28.93 55.56
CA GLN A 175 -14.22 -30.05 56.27
C GLN A 175 -13.31 -30.68 57.33
N ARG A 176 -12.02 -30.84 57.02
CA ARG A 176 -11.01 -31.34 57.96
C ARG A 176 -10.83 -30.41 59.16
N TYR A 177 -10.68 -29.12 58.92
CA TYR A 177 -10.58 -28.09 59.96
C TYR A 177 -11.81 -28.11 60.89
N ARG A 178 -13.03 -28.16 60.31
CA ARG A 178 -14.28 -28.26 61.08
C ARG A 178 -14.40 -29.55 61.92
N SER A 179 -13.69 -30.59 61.52
CA SER A 179 -13.63 -31.88 62.23
C SER A 179 -12.49 -31.93 63.27
N GLY A 180 -11.75 -30.83 63.47
CA GLY A 180 -10.59 -30.77 64.36
C GLY A 180 -9.33 -31.45 63.82
N LEU A 181 -9.27 -31.73 62.52
CA LEU A 181 -8.19 -32.47 61.84
C LEU A 181 -7.41 -31.56 60.87
N GLY A 182 -6.87 -30.44 61.36
CA GLY A 182 -6.03 -29.51 60.60
C GLY A 182 -5.94 -28.12 61.25
N ASP A 183 -5.04 -27.29 60.76
CA ASP A 183 -4.78 -25.95 61.31
C ASP A 183 -5.40 -24.83 60.47
N LEU A 184 -5.59 -23.66 61.07
CA LEU A 184 -6.16 -22.49 60.39
C LEU A 184 -5.26 -22.01 59.23
N GLU A 185 -3.94 -22.12 59.37
CA GLU A 185 -2.97 -21.75 58.34
C GLU A 185 -3.15 -22.53 57.03
N ASP A 186 -3.46 -23.83 57.12
CA ASP A 186 -3.75 -24.68 55.96
C ASP A 186 -5.03 -24.21 55.24
N LEU A 187 -6.06 -23.84 56.01
CA LEU A 187 -7.32 -23.34 55.46
C LEU A 187 -7.12 -21.98 54.77
N ASP A 188 -6.42 -21.05 55.41
CA ASP A 188 -6.13 -19.72 54.84
C ASP A 188 -5.29 -19.85 53.55
N SER A 189 -4.30 -20.75 53.55
CA SER A 189 -3.48 -21.05 52.37
C SER A 189 -4.31 -21.62 51.21
N ALA A 190 -5.25 -22.52 51.51
CA ALA A 190 -6.14 -23.11 50.52
C ALA A 190 -7.13 -22.07 49.93
N GLN A 191 -7.73 -21.23 50.79
CA GLN A 191 -8.60 -20.14 50.36
C GLN A 191 -7.87 -19.14 49.45
N SER A 192 -6.66 -18.73 49.84
CA SER A 192 -5.81 -17.84 49.05
C SER A 192 -5.49 -18.44 47.68
N SER A 193 -5.12 -19.73 47.64
CA SER A 193 -4.81 -20.45 46.40
C SER A 193 -6.02 -20.55 45.46
N ALA A 194 -7.20 -20.88 45.98
CA ALA A 194 -8.44 -20.94 45.20
C ALA A 194 -8.86 -19.57 44.68
N ALA A 195 -8.77 -18.52 45.52
CA ALA A 195 -9.03 -17.15 45.10
C ALA A 195 -8.06 -16.67 44.01
N SER A 196 -6.77 -16.97 44.13
CA SER A 196 -5.75 -16.65 43.12
C SER A 196 -6.00 -17.38 41.79
N ALA A 197 -6.40 -18.65 41.84
CA ALA A 197 -6.75 -19.41 40.64
C ALA A 197 -7.99 -18.86 39.93
N ARG A 198 -9.04 -18.47 40.68
CA ARG A 198 -10.20 -17.77 40.12
C ARG A 198 -9.80 -16.47 39.44
N ALA A 199 -8.96 -15.65 40.09
CA ALA A 199 -8.49 -14.39 39.52
C ALA A 199 -7.69 -14.62 38.22
N THR A 200 -6.84 -15.65 38.18
CA THR A 200 -6.07 -16.04 36.98
C THR A 200 -7.00 -16.44 35.84
N LEU A 201 -8.03 -17.26 36.11
CA LEU A 201 -9.03 -17.65 35.12
C LEU A 201 -9.72 -16.43 34.49
N ILE A 202 -10.16 -15.47 35.31
CA ILE A 202 -10.80 -14.25 34.80
C ILE A 202 -9.84 -13.43 33.93
N ALA A 203 -8.57 -13.28 34.32
CA ALA A 203 -7.58 -12.56 33.53
C ALA A 203 -7.30 -13.21 32.15
N VAL A 204 -7.26 -14.55 32.09
CA VAL A 204 -7.09 -15.29 30.83
C VAL A 204 -8.34 -15.17 29.95
N GLN A 205 -9.55 -15.20 30.54
CA GLN A 205 -10.80 -14.96 29.82
C GLN A 205 -10.88 -13.54 29.24
N GLU A 206 -10.40 -12.54 29.98
CA GLU A 206 -10.30 -11.16 29.48
C GLU A 206 -9.34 -11.10 28.28
N SER A 207 -8.16 -11.71 28.39
CA SER A 207 -7.17 -11.78 27.31
C SER A 207 -7.76 -12.45 26.06
N LEU A 208 -8.56 -13.51 26.23
CA LEU A 208 -9.29 -14.15 25.14
C LEU A 208 -10.25 -13.18 24.44
N GLN A 209 -11.06 -12.43 25.19
CA GLN A 209 -11.99 -11.46 24.61
C GLN A 209 -11.29 -10.30 23.90
N GLN A 210 -10.19 -9.79 24.46
CA GLN A 210 -9.38 -8.75 23.82
C GLN A 210 -8.80 -9.26 22.50
N GLN A 211 -8.27 -10.48 22.49
CA GLN A 211 -7.72 -11.08 21.27
C GLN A 211 -8.80 -11.37 20.22
N GLN A 212 -10.02 -11.76 20.62
CA GLN A 212 -11.13 -11.94 19.69
C GLN A 212 -11.48 -10.62 18.99
N ARG A 213 -11.52 -9.51 19.74
CA ARG A 213 -11.75 -8.17 19.19
C ARG A 213 -10.62 -7.75 18.24
N ALA A 214 -9.37 -8.01 18.59
CA ALA A 214 -8.23 -7.72 17.72
C ALA A 214 -8.31 -8.48 16.39
N LEU A 215 -8.62 -9.78 16.42
CA LEU A 215 -8.80 -10.56 15.19
C LEU A 215 -10.01 -10.06 14.38
N ASN A 216 -11.12 -9.73 15.04
CA ASN A 216 -12.30 -9.18 14.37
C ASN A 216 -12.01 -7.88 13.63
N LEU A 217 -11.14 -7.02 14.18
CA LEU A 217 -10.72 -5.79 13.52
C LEU A 217 -9.97 -6.11 12.22
N LEU A 218 -9.06 -7.08 12.23
CA LEU A 218 -8.37 -7.54 11.02
C LEU A 218 -9.34 -8.11 9.98
N LEU A 219 -10.40 -8.78 10.42
CA LEU A 219 -11.45 -9.35 9.57
C LEU A 219 -12.48 -8.32 9.08
N GLY A 220 -12.43 -7.07 9.54
CA GLY A 220 -13.45 -6.06 9.23
C GLY A 220 -14.82 -6.34 9.88
N ARG A 221 -14.86 -7.11 10.97
CA ARG A 221 -16.09 -7.47 11.70
C ARG A 221 -16.39 -6.48 12.84
N SER A 222 -17.61 -5.96 12.88
CA SER A 222 -18.05 -4.98 13.91
C SER A 222 -18.51 -5.60 15.23
N GLN A 223 -19.24 -6.72 15.21
CA GLN A 223 -19.86 -7.31 16.43
C GLN A 223 -19.82 -8.84 16.50
N ALA A 224 -19.15 -9.52 15.55
CA ALA A 224 -19.17 -10.96 15.50
C ALA A 224 -18.24 -11.58 16.56
N SER A 225 -18.72 -12.58 17.31
CA SER A 225 -17.85 -13.44 18.10
C SER A 225 -17.13 -14.42 17.17
N THR A 226 -15.79 -14.41 17.19
CA THR A 226 -15.01 -15.42 16.46
C THR A 226 -14.73 -16.58 17.41
N VAL A 227 -15.37 -17.71 17.15
CA VAL A 227 -15.16 -18.96 17.88
C VAL A 227 -14.19 -19.81 17.06
N ILE A 228 -13.12 -20.24 17.71
CA ILE A 228 -12.03 -21.02 17.11
C ILE A 228 -11.80 -22.24 17.99
N SER A 229 -11.44 -23.37 17.39
CA SER A 229 -11.04 -24.55 18.14
C SER A 229 -9.86 -24.26 19.09
N ALA A 230 -9.78 -25.01 20.19
CA ALA A 230 -8.66 -24.96 21.14
C ALA A 230 -7.50 -25.89 20.73
N ASP A 231 -7.70 -26.73 19.71
CA ASP A 231 -6.69 -27.66 19.25
C ASP A 231 -5.63 -26.95 18.41
N TYR A 232 -4.36 -27.17 18.76
CA TYR A 232 -3.27 -26.70 17.93
C TYR A 232 -3.29 -27.42 16.59
N PRO A 233 -3.06 -26.69 15.49
CA PRO A 233 -2.99 -27.33 14.20
C PRO A 233 -1.71 -28.16 14.06
N GLN A 234 -1.74 -29.08 13.12
CA GLN A 234 -0.55 -29.76 12.68
C GLN A 234 0.31 -28.83 11.80
N VAL A 235 1.59 -28.70 12.15
CA VAL A 235 2.60 -28.04 11.30
C VAL A 235 2.99 -29.02 10.20
N LEU A 236 2.81 -28.61 8.94
CA LEU A 236 3.07 -29.46 7.77
C LEU A 236 4.50 -29.33 7.25
N LEU A 237 5.06 -28.12 7.30
CA LEU A 237 6.40 -27.83 6.78
C LEU A 237 7.30 -27.33 7.92
N PRO A 238 8.39 -28.05 8.26
CA PRO A 238 9.36 -27.52 9.22
C PRO A 238 10.18 -26.39 8.58
N LEU A 239 10.67 -25.48 9.41
CA LEU A 239 11.44 -24.31 8.96
C LEU A 239 12.67 -24.66 8.11
N SER A 240 13.25 -25.85 8.31
CA SER A 240 14.39 -26.35 7.54
C SER A 240 14.09 -26.65 6.08
N ASP A 241 12.82 -26.90 5.77
CA ASP A 241 12.38 -27.35 4.44
C ASP A 241 11.81 -26.18 3.61
N LEU A 242 11.79 -24.98 4.20
CA LEU A 242 11.44 -23.75 3.49
C LEU A 242 12.59 -23.35 2.57
N ALA A 243 12.26 -23.09 1.30
CA ALA A 243 13.19 -22.51 0.34
C ALA A 243 13.77 -21.19 0.89
N GLU A 244 15.08 -20.98 0.71
CA GLU A 244 15.73 -19.74 1.15
C GLU A 244 15.05 -18.52 0.52
N GLN A 245 14.67 -17.55 1.37
CA GLN A 245 14.15 -16.27 0.88
C GLN A 245 15.28 -15.46 0.25
N THR A 246 15.29 -15.37 -1.06
CA THR A 246 16.16 -14.43 -1.79
C THR A 246 15.70 -12.99 -1.53
N LEU A 247 16.64 -12.05 -1.38
CA LEU A 247 16.34 -10.62 -1.26
C LEU A 247 15.47 -10.09 -2.42
N GLN A 248 15.58 -10.69 -3.60
CA GLN A 248 14.76 -10.34 -4.77
C GLN A 248 13.26 -10.61 -4.59
N ARG A 249 12.85 -11.47 -3.65
CA ARG A 249 11.43 -11.79 -3.41
C ARG A 249 10.74 -10.81 -2.47
N ARG A 250 11.53 -10.04 -1.71
CA ARG A 250 11.05 -9.09 -0.71
C ARG A 250 10.31 -7.91 -1.36
N PRO A 251 8.98 -7.77 -1.17
CA PRO A 251 8.21 -6.73 -1.84
C PRO A 251 8.59 -5.31 -1.38
N ASP A 252 9.05 -5.15 -0.13
CA ASP A 252 9.59 -3.89 0.38
C ASP A 252 10.86 -3.44 -0.37
N LEU A 253 11.77 -4.37 -0.68
CA LEU A 253 12.96 -4.06 -1.48
C LEU A 253 12.62 -3.78 -2.94
N LYS A 254 11.63 -4.49 -3.51
CA LYS A 254 11.12 -4.18 -4.85
C LYS A 254 10.50 -2.78 -4.91
N ALA A 255 9.73 -2.40 -3.89
CA ALA A 255 9.15 -1.07 -3.80
C ALA A 255 10.25 0.01 -3.76
N ALA A 256 11.24 -0.14 -2.87
CA ALA A 256 12.36 0.78 -2.77
C ALA A 256 13.14 0.91 -4.10
N TYR A 257 13.33 -0.21 -4.81
CA TYR A 257 13.96 -0.21 -6.12
C TYR A 257 13.15 0.56 -7.18
N MET A 258 11.82 0.36 -7.22
CA MET A 258 10.95 1.09 -8.14
C MET A 258 10.88 2.58 -7.81
N ALA A 259 10.93 2.95 -6.53
CA ALA A 259 11.04 4.34 -6.10
C ALA A 259 12.32 5.02 -6.62
N ILE A 260 13.46 4.32 -6.56
CA ILE A 260 14.72 4.79 -7.15
C ILE A 260 14.57 4.98 -8.66
N ARG A 261 13.95 4.02 -9.36
CA ARG A 261 13.70 4.14 -10.81
C ARG A 261 12.78 5.30 -11.16
N ALA A 262 11.71 5.52 -10.39
CA ALA A 262 10.80 6.64 -10.60
C ALA A 262 11.53 7.98 -10.49
N ASN A 263 12.39 8.13 -9.47
CA ASN A 263 13.17 9.34 -9.27
C ASN A 263 14.24 9.55 -10.35
N ASP A 264 14.84 8.49 -10.86
CA ASP A 264 15.77 8.58 -11.98
C ASP A 264 15.11 9.14 -13.25
N PHE A 265 13.91 8.67 -13.59
CA PHE A 265 13.13 9.24 -14.69
C PHE A 265 12.78 10.71 -14.41
N ARG A 266 12.39 11.07 -13.18
CA ARG A 266 12.10 12.48 -12.82
C ARG A 266 13.33 13.38 -12.94
N THR A 267 14.53 12.89 -12.59
CA THR A 267 15.78 13.64 -12.82
C THR A 267 16.02 13.87 -14.31
N SER A 268 15.75 12.86 -15.14
CA SER A 268 15.85 12.99 -16.60
C SER A 268 14.83 13.98 -17.17
N VAL A 269 13.59 13.96 -16.68
CA VAL A 269 12.55 14.96 -17.01
C VAL A 269 13.03 16.37 -16.65
N ALA A 270 13.52 16.60 -15.43
CA ALA A 270 13.99 17.91 -14.99
C ALA A 270 15.15 18.45 -15.83
N TYR A 271 16.03 17.59 -16.34
CA TYR A 271 17.06 17.98 -17.30
C TYR A 271 16.46 18.35 -18.67
N LYS A 272 15.52 17.54 -19.16
CA LYS A 272 14.84 17.75 -20.45
C LYS A 272 13.92 18.97 -20.46
N ASP A 273 13.41 19.39 -19.30
CA ASP A 273 12.66 20.65 -19.14
C ASP A 273 13.49 21.89 -19.48
N MET A 274 14.83 21.80 -19.47
CA MET A 274 15.72 22.88 -19.92
C MET A 274 15.86 22.94 -21.45
N LEU A 275 15.39 21.92 -22.17
CA LEU A 275 15.43 21.85 -23.63
C LEU A 275 14.18 22.51 -24.24
N PRO A 276 14.25 23.01 -25.48
CA PRO A 276 13.08 23.57 -26.15
C PRO A 276 11.97 22.53 -26.32
N SER A 277 10.74 22.84 -25.91
CA SER A 277 9.55 22.08 -26.28
C SER A 277 9.00 22.54 -27.63
N ILE A 278 8.41 21.62 -28.38
CA ILE A 278 7.77 21.92 -29.67
C ILE A 278 6.27 21.62 -29.55
N ASN A 279 5.48 22.68 -29.41
CA ASN A 279 4.03 22.57 -29.30
C ASN A 279 3.40 22.85 -30.67
N LEU A 280 2.56 21.91 -31.12
CA LEU A 280 1.73 22.05 -32.30
C LEU A 280 0.29 22.30 -31.85
N GLU A 281 -0.27 23.41 -32.30
CA GLU A 281 -1.68 23.73 -32.08
C GLU A 281 -2.35 23.96 -33.43
N THR A 282 -3.47 23.28 -33.65
CA THR A 282 -4.34 23.52 -34.80
C THR A 282 -5.73 23.83 -34.32
N ALA A 283 -6.40 24.80 -34.93
CA ALA A 283 -7.77 25.13 -34.57
C ALA A 283 -8.63 25.36 -35.81
N LEU A 284 -9.89 24.95 -35.70
CA LEU A 284 -10.99 25.30 -36.59
C LEU A 284 -11.93 26.19 -35.79
N SER A 285 -12.25 27.37 -36.29
CA SER A 285 -13.18 28.28 -35.60
C SER A 285 -14.11 28.99 -36.58
N GLU A 286 -15.36 29.17 -36.18
CA GLU A 286 -16.35 29.96 -36.92
C GLU A 286 -17.14 30.82 -35.94
N THR A 287 -17.28 32.10 -36.28
CA THR A 287 -18.06 33.06 -35.51
C THR A 287 -19.25 33.53 -36.33
N GLY A 288 -20.44 33.44 -35.76
CA GLY A 288 -21.70 33.87 -36.38
C GLY A 288 -22.56 34.71 -35.44
N THR A 289 -23.56 35.39 -36.01
CA THR A 289 -24.56 36.16 -35.26
C THR A 289 -25.77 35.32 -34.83
N SER A 290 -25.82 34.05 -35.27
CA SER A 290 -26.78 33.06 -34.80
C SER A 290 -26.07 31.75 -34.40
N PRO A 291 -26.65 30.95 -33.50
CA PRO A 291 -26.03 29.68 -33.08
C PRO A 291 -25.80 28.70 -34.24
N SER A 292 -26.69 28.67 -35.23
CA SER A 292 -26.59 27.75 -36.37
C SER A 292 -25.46 28.12 -37.33
N ASP A 293 -25.04 29.38 -37.33
CA ASP A 293 -23.96 29.89 -38.18
C ASP A 293 -22.59 29.64 -37.55
N ALA A 294 -22.54 29.25 -36.27
CA ALA A 294 -21.32 28.94 -35.53
C ALA A 294 -21.08 27.42 -35.38
N LEU A 295 -21.69 26.60 -36.25
CA LEU A 295 -21.59 25.13 -36.24
C LEU A 295 -20.52 24.59 -37.20
N LEU A 296 -19.46 25.36 -37.47
CA LEU A 296 -18.33 24.95 -38.33
C LEU A 296 -18.79 24.54 -39.75
N ARG A 297 -19.73 25.29 -40.34
CA ARG A 297 -20.18 25.14 -41.73
C ARG A 297 -19.14 25.68 -42.71
N ASN A 298 -18.52 26.83 -42.39
CA ASN A 298 -17.42 27.43 -43.15
C ASN A 298 -16.31 27.86 -42.18
N PRO A 299 -15.66 26.92 -41.49
CA PRO A 299 -14.68 27.25 -40.46
C PRO A 299 -13.41 27.85 -41.07
N VAL A 300 -12.82 28.79 -40.34
CA VAL A 300 -11.45 29.23 -40.59
C VAL A 300 -10.51 28.29 -39.84
N TRP A 301 -9.44 27.87 -40.49
CA TRP A 301 -8.41 27.04 -39.88
C TRP A 301 -7.16 27.85 -39.56
N SER A 302 -6.48 27.49 -38.47
CA SER A 302 -5.17 28.01 -38.09
C SER A 302 -4.24 26.86 -37.67
N LEU A 303 -2.95 27.03 -37.92
CA LEU A 303 -1.87 26.17 -37.44
C LEU A 303 -0.82 27.07 -36.79
N LEU A 304 -0.57 26.86 -35.51
CA LEU A 304 0.40 27.60 -34.73
C LEU A 304 1.44 26.62 -34.18
N GLY A 305 2.68 26.76 -34.62
CA GLY A 305 3.82 26.09 -34.01
C GLY A 305 4.50 27.06 -33.05
N GLN A 306 4.56 26.71 -31.76
CA GLN A 306 5.26 27.52 -30.76
C GLN A 306 6.55 26.84 -30.35
N LEU A 307 7.65 27.61 -30.38
CA LEU A 307 8.95 27.24 -29.83
C LEU A 307 9.25 28.21 -28.69
N PRO A 308 8.71 27.98 -27.48
CA PRO A 308 9.07 28.80 -26.33
C PRO A 308 10.58 28.68 -26.11
N ARG A 309 11.30 29.80 -26.20
CA ARG A 309 12.71 29.85 -25.81
C ARG A 309 12.75 29.75 -24.30
N CYS A 310 13.56 28.84 -23.75
CA CYS A 310 13.83 28.78 -22.33
C CYS A 310 14.40 30.14 -21.88
N ALA A 311 13.56 30.97 -21.25
CA ALA A 311 14.06 32.09 -20.47
C ALA A 311 14.75 31.47 -19.25
N LEU A 312 15.96 31.93 -18.92
CA LEU A 312 16.71 31.46 -17.77
C LEU A 312 15.93 31.84 -16.49
N ASP A 313 15.03 30.96 -16.06
CA ASP A 313 14.25 31.10 -14.84
C ASP A 313 15.08 30.56 -13.67
N ARG A 314 15.53 31.45 -12.78
CA ARG A 314 16.25 31.09 -11.54
C ARG A 314 15.40 30.26 -10.56
N ARG A 315 14.13 29.99 -10.88
CA ARG A 315 13.26 29.11 -10.11
C ARG A 315 13.64 27.62 -10.21
N ILE A 316 14.33 27.21 -11.28
CA ILE A 316 14.83 25.83 -11.45
C ILE A 316 16.00 25.53 -10.50
N ASP A 317 16.84 26.52 -10.18
CA ASP A 317 17.92 26.38 -9.19
C ASP A 317 17.36 26.05 -7.79
N GLY A 318 16.14 26.48 -7.47
CA GLY A 318 15.49 26.24 -6.17
C GLY A 318 15.02 24.80 -5.96
N ASN A 319 14.65 24.07 -7.02
CA ASN A 319 14.27 22.67 -6.90
C ASN A 319 15.50 21.75 -6.86
N ALA A 320 16.57 22.08 -7.61
CA ALA A 320 17.84 21.34 -7.54
C ALA A 320 18.57 21.52 -6.20
N SER A 321 18.61 22.75 -5.66
CA SER A 321 19.29 23.06 -4.39
C SER A 321 18.59 22.51 -3.14
N ARG A 322 17.29 22.19 -3.22
CA ARG A 322 16.55 21.58 -2.10
C ARG A 322 16.86 20.09 -1.91
N PHE A 323 17.36 19.41 -2.95
CA PHE A 323 17.86 18.03 -2.85
C PHE A 323 19.29 17.97 -2.32
N GLU A 324 20.13 18.97 -2.63
CA GLU A 324 21.53 19.03 -2.18
C GLU A 324 21.65 19.30 -0.66
N SER A 325 20.65 19.95 -0.05
CA SER A 325 20.61 20.13 1.42
C SER A 325 20.13 18.89 2.20
N GLN A 326 19.48 17.91 1.55
CA GLN A 326 19.02 16.68 2.23
C GLN A 326 20.03 15.54 2.18
N SER A 327 21.00 15.57 1.26
CA SER A 327 22.08 14.58 1.20
C SER A 327 23.30 14.92 2.06
N SER A 328 23.31 16.08 2.74
CA SER A 328 24.44 16.49 3.61
C SER A 328 24.21 16.24 5.10
N ASP A 329 23.02 15.76 5.50
CA ASP A 329 22.66 15.50 6.91
C ASP A 329 22.50 14.00 7.23
N TYR A 330 23.14 13.12 6.46
CA TYR A 330 23.38 11.70 6.83
C TYR A 330 24.81 11.28 6.53
#